data_AF-A0A1Y5F358-F1
#
_entry.id   AF-A0A1Y5F358-F1
#
_cell.length_a   1.000
_cell.length_b   1.000
_cell.length_c   1.000
_cell.angle_alpha   90.00
_cell.angle_beta   90.00
_cell.angle_gamma   90.00
#
_symmetry.space_group_name_H-M   'P 1'
#
loop_
_entity.id
_entity.type
_entity.pdbx_description
1 polymer ?
#
loop_
_entity_poly.entity_id
_entity_poly.type
_entity_poly.pdbx_seq_one_letter_code
_entity_poly.pdbx_strand_id
1 'polypeptide(L)'
;MCALLFSCGASKHGNDISDAQTGASFSTEVKSLNFQSVEVAYKICNAFRSKRNYWHAQPVIGMTANISFGYTDCDSDTADIDIASIIKGPLLSSPMVFDSLSSENYDKEVQTDLHGDLRTVCPTILAGSTPLEFISSGSDRIYTTFVNVSPTLDRFSLIHAKLNDDKTSYISDEVIVIDVLTSTTDDKLLGTVTSTTTSKVCGENKTNETSFQFLDSIL
;
A
#
# COMPACT_ATOMS: atom_id res chain seq x y z
N MET A 1 2.04 -16.03 -54.97
CA MET A 1 2.55 -16.77 -53.78
C MET A 1 3.27 -15.78 -52.90
N CYS A 2 2.62 -15.40 -51.79
CA CYS A 2 3.10 -14.46 -50.79
C CYS A 2 3.63 -15.29 -49.62
N ALA A 3 4.94 -15.23 -49.34
CA ALA A 3 5.50 -15.80 -48.12
C ALA A 3 5.85 -14.63 -47.18
N LEU A 4 4.90 -14.32 -46.30
CA LEU A 4 5.06 -13.37 -45.21
C LEU A 4 5.96 -14.01 -44.16
N LEU A 5 7.17 -13.47 -44.00
CA LEU A 5 8.03 -13.75 -42.85
C LEU A 5 7.49 -12.97 -41.65
N PHE A 6 6.59 -13.60 -40.88
CA PHE A 6 6.21 -13.08 -39.58
C PHE A 6 7.34 -13.31 -38.59
N SER A 7 7.95 -12.18 -38.22
CA SER A 7 8.71 -11.94 -37.00
C SER A 7 8.06 -12.61 -35.79
N CYS A 8 8.69 -13.67 -35.26
CA CYS A 8 8.50 -14.06 -33.87
C CYS A 8 9.44 -13.21 -33.02
N GLY A 9 9.05 -11.96 -32.80
CA GLY A 9 9.59 -11.16 -31.71
C GLY A 9 9.08 -11.74 -30.40
N ALA A 10 9.87 -12.60 -29.77
CA ALA A 10 9.65 -13.01 -28.40
C ALA A 10 9.88 -11.78 -27.50
N SER A 11 8.82 -11.01 -27.27
CA SER A 11 8.78 -10.03 -26.20
C SER A 11 8.84 -10.78 -24.87
N LYS A 12 10.05 -11.01 -24.36
CA LYS A 12 10.27 -11.11 -22.93
C LYS A 12 10.01 -9.72 -22.35
N HIS A 13 8.78 -9.50 -21.90
CA HIS A 13 8.39 -8.31 -21.16
C HIS A 13 7.73 -8.76 -19.86
N GLY A 14 8.18 -8.16 -18.77
CA GLY A 14 7.68 -8.41 -17.42
C GLY A 14 8.46 -9.51 -16.71
N ASN A 15 9.43 -9.11 -15.88
CA ASN A 15 9.50 -9.78 -14.59
C ASN A 15 8.11 -9.55 -13.98
N ASP A 16 7.26 -10.58 -13.96
CA ASP A 16 6.10 -10.59 -13.11
C ASP A 16 6.63 -10.38 -11.69
N ILE A 17 6.51 -9.14 -11.21
CA ILE A 17 6.53 -8.85 -9.80
C ILE A 17 5.37 -9.69 -9.29
N SER A 18 5.66 -10.85 -8.69
CA SER A 18 4.61 -11.76 -8.25
C SER A 18 3.64 -10.92 -7.43
N ASP A 19 2.37 -10.90 -7.85
CA ASP A 19 1.33 -10.25 -7.06
C ASP A 19 1.52 -10.72 -5.61
N ALA A 20 1.64 -9.75 -4.71
CA ALA A 20 1.87 -10.03 -3.31
C ALA A 20 0.74 -10.96 -2.84
N GLN A 21 1.09 -12.19 -2.47
CA GLN A 21 0.13 -13.23 -2.10
C GLN A 21 0.48 -13.82 -0.75
N THR A 22 -0.55 -14.17 0.01
CA THR A 22 -0.44 -14.97 1.24
C THR A 22 0.08 -16.37 0.94
N GLY A 23 0.91 -16.94 1.81
CA GLY A 23 1.53 -18.25 1.63
C GLY A 23 2.75 -18.27 0.71
N ALA A 24 3.15 -17.13 0.15
CA ALA A 24 4.39 -17.00 -0.61
C ALA A 24 5.61 -17.16 0.31
N SER A 25 6.64 -17.84 -0.19
CA SER A 25 7.90 -18.03 0.54
C SER A 25 8.96 -17.02 0.13
N PHE A 26 9.62 -16.44 1.11
CA PHE A 26 10.65 -15.42 0.94
C PHE A 26 11.98 -15.90 1.53
N SER A 27 13.05 -15.50 0.85
CA SER A 27 14.43 -15.80 1.27
C SER A 27 14.80 -15.08 2.56
N THR A 28 15.67 -15.70 3.35
CA THR A 28 16.30 -15.09 4.54
C THR A 28 17.37 -14.06 4.16
N GLU A 29 17.79 -14.03 2.89
CA GLU A 29 18.79 -13.07 2.39
C GLU A 29 18.36 -11.62 2.62
N VAL A 30 19.35 -10.77 2.86
CA VAL A 30 19.16 -9.33 2.99
C VAL A 30 19.37 -8.68 1.64
N LYS A 31 18.30 -8.13 1.08
CA LYS A 31 18.31 -7.42 -0.21
C LYS A 31 17.89 -5.98 -0.02
N SER A 32 18.44 -5.11 -0.85
CA SER A 32 18.04 -3.72 -1.00
C SER A 32 17.04 -3.60 -2.15
N LEU A 33 16.14 -2.63 -2.09
CA LEU A 33 15.22 -2.36 -3.19
C LEU A 33 16.00 -2.13 -4.49
N ASN A 34 15.52 -2.74 -5.57
CA ASN A 34 16.05 -2.49 -6.90
C ASN A 34 15.76 -1.04 -7.36
N PHE A 35 16.50 -0.57 -8.37
CA PHE A 35 16.41 0.80 -8.86
C PHE A 35 14.98 1.23 -9.28
N GLN A 36 14.24 0.36 -9.96
CA GLN A 36 12.88 0.64 -10.41
C GLN A 36 11.93 0.81 -9.22
N SER A 37 12.02 -0.08 -8.22
CA SER A 37 11.23 0.03 -7.00
C SER A 37 11.59 1.28 -6.20
N VAL A 38 12.87 1.68 -6.14
CA VAL A 38 13.29 2.94 -5.51
C VAL A 38 12.68 4.16 -6.20
N GLU A 39 12.64 4.18 -7.53
CA GLU A 39 12.05 5.30 -8.28
C GLU A 39 10.55 5.45 -7.97
N VAL A 40 9.80 4.34 -7.98
CA VAL A 40 8.37 4.34 -7.64
C VAL A 40 8.16 4.74 -6.18
N ALA A 41 8.94 4.17 -5.27
CA ALA A 41 8.86 4.50 -3.85
C ALA A 41 9.16 5.99 -3.59
N TYR A 42 10.11 6.58 -4.32
CA TYR A 42 10.39 8.01 -4.27
C TYR A 42 9.20 8.87 -4.73
N LYS A 43 8.47 8.45 -5.77
CA LYS A 43 7.24 9.13 -6.21
C LYS A 43 6.16 9.09 -5.13
N ILE A 44 5.88 7.91 -4.57
CA ILE A 44 4.90 7.72 -3.49
C ILE A 44 5.27 8.57 -2.28
N CYS A 45 6.50 8.49 -1.81
CA CYS A 45 6.95 9.22 -0.63
C CYS A 45 6.94 10.75 -0.83
N ASN A 46 7.22 11.25 -2.03
CA ASN A 46 7.04 12.68 -2.34
C ASN A 46 5.58 13.07 -2.42
N ALA A 47 4.72 12.26 -3.03
CA ALA A 47 3.28 12.53 -3.07
C ALA A 47 2.69 12.59 -1.66
N PHE A 48 3.09 11.68 -0.77
CA PHE A 48 2.73 11.70 0.64
C PHE A 48 3.23 12.93 1.40
N ARG A 49 4.47 13.37 1.15
CA ARG A 49 5.00 14.62 1.71
C ARG A 49 4.22 15.84 1.22
N SER A 50 3.92 15.90 -0.07
CA SER A 50 3.11 16.95 -0.68
C SER A 50 1.71 16.98 -0.07
N LYS A 51 1.06 15.82 0.07
CA LYS A 51 -0.24 15.68 0.74
C LYS A 51 -0.20 16.27 2.15
N ARG A 52 0.75 15.83 2.98
CA ARG A 52 0.90 16.31 4.36
C ARG A 52 1.00 17.82 4.40
N ASN A 53 1.91 18.40 3.61
CA ASN A 53 2.10 19.85 3.59
C ASN A 53 0.85 20.59 3.08
N TYR A 54 0.21 20.10 2.01
CA TYR A 54 -0.97 20.72 1.43
C TYR A 54 -2.17 20.65 2.38
N TRP A 55 -2.48 19.47 2.91
CA TRP A 55 -3.66 19.24 3.74
C TRP A 55 -3.60 20.05 5.05
N HIS A 56 -2.41 20.28 5.61
CA HIS A 56 -2.26 21.17 6.76
C HIS A 56 -2.29 22.67 6.41
N ALA A 57 -1.98 23.05 5.17
CA ALA A 57 -1.96 24.44 4.73
C ALA A 57 -3.29 24.93 4.11
N GLN A 58 -4.14 24.00 3.68
CA GLN A 58 -5.38 24.24 2.96
C GLN A 58 -6.58 23.77 3.77
N PRO A 59 -7.82 24.21 3.48
CA PRO A 59 -9.01 23.85 4.24
C PRO A 59 -9.49 22.40 3.98
N VAL A 60 -8.57 21.44 3.83
CA VAL A 60 -8.90 20.01 3.72
C VAL A 60 -9.24 19.43 5.09
N ILE A 61 -8.58 19.91 6.14
CA ILE A 61 -8.99 19.59 7.51
C ILE A 61 -10.41 20.14 7.76
N GLY A 62 -11.31 19.27 8.19
CA GLY A 62 -12.73 19.56 8.36
C GLY A 62 -13.61 19.19 7.17
N MET A 63 -13.04 18.85 6.01
CA MET A 63 -13.80 18.30 4.88
C MET A 63 -14.32 16.90 5.18
N THR A 64 -15.37 16.51 4.47
CA THR A 64 -15.95 15.16 4.58
C THR A 64 -15.30 14.26 3.54
N ALA A 65 -14.73 13.14 3.99
CA ALA A 65 -14.27 12.06 3.13
C ALA A 65 -15.27 10.90 3.16
N ASN A 66 -15.71 10.47 1.98
CA ASN A 66 -16.54 9.29 1.82
C ASN A 66 -15.65 8.10 1.47
N ILE A 67 -15.82 7.02 2.22
CA ILE A 67 -14.99 5.82 2.15
C ILE A 67 -15.90 4.62 2.01
N SER A 68 -15.74 3.82 0.96
CA SER A 68 -16.35 2.50 0.84
C SER A 68 -15.45 1.48 1.52
N PHE A 69 -15.99 0.70 2.46
CA PHE A 69 -15.26 -0.34 3.17
C PHE A 69 -16.03 -1.66 3.08
N GLY A 70 -15.34 -2.73 2.71
CA GLY A 70 -15.92 -4.06 2.73
C GLY A 70 -14.95 -5.11 3.22
N TYR A 71 -15.51 -6.23 3.69
CA TYR A 71 -14.72 -7.36 4.14
C TYR A 71 -15.40 -8.69 3.83
N THR A 72 -14.59 -9.74 3.84
CA THR A 72 -14.97 -11.15 3.89
C THR A 72 -14.13 -11.77 4.99
N ASP A 73 -14.76 -12.23 6.06
CA ASP A 73 -14.04 -12.80 7.20
C ASP A 73 -13.77 -14.31 7.02
N CYS A 74 -13.13 -14.89 8.03
CA CYS A 74 -12.78 -16.31 8.03
C CYS A 74 -13.98 -17.25 8.00
N ASP A 75 -15.14 -16.79 8.47
CA ASP A 75 -16.40 -17.52 8.53
C ASP A 75 -17.27 -17.27 7.29
N SER A 76 -16.73 -16.55 6.29
CA SER A 76 -17.39 -16.14 5.05
C SER A 76 -18.51 -15.12 5.22
N ASP A 77 -18.56 -14.44 6.38
CA ASP A 77 -19.43 -13.28 6.53
C ASP A 77 -18.85 -12.13 5.72
N THR A 78 -19.74 -11.42 5.03
CA THR A 78 -19.37 -10.29 4.17
C THR A 78 -20.13 -9.05 4.55
N ALA A 79 -19.46 -7.90 4.44
CA ALA A 79 -20.09 -6.60 4.56
C ALA A 79 -19.55 -5.63 3.52
N ASP A 80 -20.37 -4.66 3.16
CA ASP A 80 -20.02 -3.51 2.33
C ASP A 80 -20.73 -2.28 2.91
N ILE A 81 -19.95 -1.27 3.27
CA ILE A 81 -20.35 -0.19 4.18
C ILE A 81 -19.77 1.13 3.67
N ASP A 82 -20.64 2.10 3.46
CA ASP A 82 -20.26 3.49 3.21
C ASP A 82 -19.98 4.22 4.52
N ILE A 83 -18.79 4.80 4.64
CA ILE A 83 -18.31 5.50 5.81
C ILE A 83 -18.10 6.98 5.46
N ALA A 84 -18.94 7.84 6.02
CA ALA A 84 -18.68 9.27 6.06
C ALA A 84 -17.73 9.59 7.23
N SER A 85 -16.63 10.28 6.94
CA SER A 85 -15.62 10.66 7.92
C SER A 85 -15.23 12.13 7.77
N ILE A 86 -14.83 12.77 8.86
CA ILE A 86 -14.27 14.12 8.85
C ILE A 86 -12.76 14.02 8.93
N ILE A 87 -12.05 14.69 8.01
CA ILE A 87 -10.60 14.73 8.03
C ILE A 87 -10.15 15.61 9.21
N LYS A 88 -9.46 15.03 10.19
CA LYS A 88 -8.90 15.74 11.34
C LYS A 88 -7.38 15.70 11.33
N GLY A 89 -6.74 16.76 11.81
CA GLY A 89 -5.29 16.89 11.85
C GLY A 89 -4.83 18.28 12.24
N PRO A 90 -5.10 18.72 13.49
CA PRO A 90 -4.93 20.12 13.88
C PRO A 90 -3.47 20.59 13.94
N LEU A 91 -2.50 19.67 14.06
CA LEU A 91 -1.07 19.96 14.20
C LEU A 91 -0.26 19.11 13.23
N LEU A 92 0.80 19.69 12.66
CA LEU A 92 1.77 18.97 11.80
C LEU A 92 2.49 17.81 12.50
N SER A 93 2.56 17.83 13.82
CA SER A 93 3.23 16.80 14.63
C SER A 93 2.32 15.60 14.95
N SER A 94 1.03 15.68 14.63
CA SER A 94 0.04 14.65 14.93
C SER A 94 -0.46 14.01 13.64
N PRO A 95 -0.75 12.70 13.64
CA PRO A 95 -1.28 12.04 12.47
C PRO A 95 -2.64 12.64 12.08
N MET A 96 -2.85 12.80 10.77
CA MET A 96 -4.16 13.08 10.22
C MET A 96 -5.00 11.81 10.25
N VAL A 97 -6.31 11.93 10.52
CA VAL A 97 -7.23 10.79 10.63
C VAL A 97 -8.55 11.06 9.93
N PHE A 98 -9.16 10.00 9.43
CA PHE A 98 -10.56 9.94 9.02
C PHE A 98 -11.42 9.67 10.27
N ASP A 99 -11.93 10.73 10.89
CA ASP A 99 -12.73 10.60 12.10
C ASP A 99 -14.20 10.31 11.75
N SER A 100 -14.66 9.11 12.09
CA SER A 100 -16.03 8.65 11.86
C SER A 100 -16.63 8.05 13.13
N LEU A 101 -17.96 8.05 13.20
CA LEU A 101 -18.73 7.33 14.23
C LEU A 101 -18.83 5.82 13.92
N SER A 102 -18.37 5.38 12.76
CA SER A 102 -18.36 3.97 12.38
C SER A 102 -17.48 3.13 13.33
N SER A 103 -18.03 2.00 13.77
CA SER A 103 -17.32 0.98 14.58
C SER A 103 -16.48 0.03 13.73
N GLU A 104 -16.59 0.10 12.40
CA GLU A 104 -15.85 -0.77 11.50
C GLU A 104 -14.34 -0.56 11.60
N ASN A 105 -13.59 -1.64 11.35
CA ASN A 105 -12.13 -1.67 11.45
C ASN A 105 -11.46 -1.28 10.12
N TYR A 106 -11.83 -0.13 9.57
CA TYR A 106 -11.19 0.46 8.40
C TYR A 106 -9.94 1.27 8.77
N ASP A 107 -9.10 1.60 7.80
CA ASP A 107 -7.87 2.37 8.01
C ASP A 107 -8.18 3.85 8.29
N LYS A 108 -8.19 4.19 9.59
CA LYS A 108 -8.50 5.54 10.08
C LYS A 108 -7.34 6.52 9.92
N GLU A 109 -6.10 6.04 9.86
CA GLU A 109 -4.91 6.91 9.75
C GLU A 109 -4.68 7.32 8.30
N VAL A 110 -4.54 8.62 8.05
CA VAL A 110 -4.17 9.14 6.73
C VAL A 110 -2.68 8.93 6.51
N GLN A 111 -2.35 8.09 5.54
CA GLN A 111 -0.96 7.79 5.14
C GLN A 111 -0.20 9.07 4.74
N THR A 112 0.99 9.30 5.28
CA THR A 112 1.88 10.42 4.88
C THR A 112 3.34 9.95 4.87
N ASP A 113 4.30 10.86 4.64
CA ASP A 113 5.73 10.52 4.71
C ASP A 113 6.23 10.36 6.17
N LEU A 114 5.43 10.77 7.18
CA LEU A 114 5.77 10.66 8.60
C LEU A 114 4.81 9.79 9.43
N HIS A 115 3.64 9.50 8.87
CA HIS A 115 2.56 8.76 9.53
C HIS A 115 2.06 7.66 8.60
N GLY A 116 1.58 6.57 9.16
CA GLY A 116 1.18 5.36 8.43
C GLY A 116 2.34 4.40 8.19
N ASP A 117 2.16 3.56 7.18
CA ASP A 117 2.94 2.33 7.01
C ASP A 117 4.35 2.58 6.49
N LEU A 118 4.52 3.62 5.68
CA LEU A 118 5.82 3.99 5.12
C LEU A 118 6.60 5.00 5.98
N ARG A 119 6.16 5.28 7.22
CA ARG A 119 6.82 6.27 8.10
C ARG A 119 8.30 6.02 8.35
N THR A 120 8.76 4.77 8.29
CA THR A 120 10.18 4.41 8.46
C THR A 120 10.94 4.34 7.14
N VAL A 121 10.24 4.11 6.03
CA VAL A 121 10.82 3.92 4.69
C VAL A 121 11.00 5.26 3.99
N CYS A 122 9.99 6.13 4.04
CA CYS A 122 10.00 7.40 3.33
C CYS A 122 11.13 8.35 3.74
N PRO A 123 11.49 8.52 5.03
CA PRO A 123 12.65 9.33 5.40
C PRO A 123 13.96 8.88 4.75
N THR A 124 14.20 7.56 4.68
CA THR A 124 15.40 6.98 4.05
C THR A 124 15.42 7.23 2.55
N ILE A 125 14.30 6.98 1.87
CA ILE A 125 14.17 7.17 0.42
C ILE A 125 14.34 8.66 0.06
N LEU A 126 13.68 9.54 0.80
CA LEU A 126 13.71 10.98 0.55
C LEU A 126 15.06 11.62 0.90
N ALA A 127 15.88 10.95 1.71
CA ALA A 127 17.28 11.30 1.93
C ALA A 127 18.23 10.78 0.83
N GLY A 128 17.70 10.11 -0.20
CA GLY A 128 18.48 9.57 -1.32
C GLY A 128 19.18 8.25 -1.04
N SER A 129 18.81 7.55 0.04
CA SER A 129 19.34 6.23 0.38
C SER A 129 18.42 5.11 -0.12
N THR A 130 19.01 3.98 -0.49
CA THR A 130 18.25 2.78 -0.87
C THR A 130 17.94 1.95 0.37
N PRO A 131 16.67 1.83 0.79
CA PRO A 131 16.31 1.00 1.94
C PRO A 131 16.41 -0.49 1.60
N LEU A 132 16.39 -1.31 2.64
CA LEU A 132 16.21 -2.75 2.50
C LEU A 132 14.81 -3.05 1.95
N GLU A 133 14.66 -4.21 1.29
CA GLU A 133 13.35 -4.69 0.83
C GLU A 133 12.43 -5.12 1.97
N PHE A 134 12.93 -5.15 3.21
CA PHE A 134 12.12 -5.46 4.39
C PHE A 134 12.52 -4.66 5.63
N ILE A 135 11.59 -4.60 6.58
CA ILE A 135 11.79 -4.12 7.94
C ILE A 135 11.72 -5.32 8.89
N SER A 136 12.69 -5.45 9.79
CA SER A 136 12.66 -6.47 10.84
C SER A 136 11.72 -6.05 11.97
N SER A 137 10.83 -6.97 12.38
CA SER A 137 9.98 -6.82 13.55
C SER A 137 10.12 -8.07 14.43
N GLY A 138 11.09 -8.05 15.36
CA GLY A 138 11.45 -9.24 16.14
C GLY A 138 12.02 -10.34 15.25
N SER A 139 11.38 -11.52 15.24
CA SER A 139 11.72 -12.64 14.34
C SER A 139 11.11 -12.51 12.96
N ASP A 140 10.17 -11.58 12.77
CA ASP A 140 9.34 -11.50 11.57
C ASP A 140 9.86 -10.39 10.65
N ARG A 141 9.43 -10.43 9.39
CA ARG A 141 9.80 -9.43 8.39
C ARG A 141 8.56 -8.85 7.73
N ILE A 142 8.62 -7.56 7.46
CA ILE A 142 7.63 -6.87 6.63
C ILE A 142 8.35 -6.50 5.34
N TYR A 143 8.09 -7.23 4.26
CA TYR A 143 8.65 -6.93 2.95
C TYR A 143 7.85 -5.81 2.28
N THR A 144 8.55 -4.88 1.63
CA THR A 144 7.95 -3.77 0.91
C THR A 144 8.21 -3.92 -0.58
N THR A 145 7.16 -3.90 -1.39
CA THR A 145 7.28 -3.84 -2.86
C THR A 145 6.69 -2.55 -3.39
N PHE A 146 7.20 -2.09 -4.53
CA PHE A 146 6.78 -0.84 -5.17
C PHE A 146 6.66 -1.04 -6.68
N VAL A 147 5.50 -0.69 -7.23
CA VAL A 147 5.15 -0.95 -8.64
C VAL A 147 4.43 0.26 -9.22
N ASN A 148 4.76 0.64 -10.45
CA ASN A 148 3.95 1.60 -11.20
C ASN A 148 2.75 0.88 -11.81
N VAL A 149 1.54 1.31 -11.46
CA VAL A 149 0.29 0.68 -11.94
C VAL A 149 -0.22 1.41 -13.19
N SER A 150 -0.16 2.74 -13.17
CA SER A 150 -0.58 3.60 -14.28
C SER A 150 0.18 4.94 -14.24
N PRO A 151 0.00 5.83 -15.22
CA PRO A 151 0.64 7.15 -15.20
C PRO A 151 0.29 8.03 -13.98
N THR A 152 -0.83 7.75 -13.31
CA THR A 152 -1.33 8.53 -12.16
C THR A 152 -1.29 7.76 -10.85
N LEU A 153 -1.17 6.42 -10.91
CA LEU A 153 -1.22 5.54 -9.75
C LEU A 153 0.06 4.72 -9.63
N ASP A 154 0.66 4.80 -8.46
CA ASP A 154 1.71 3.89 -8.02
C ASP A 154 1.18 3.05 -6.85
N ARG A 155 1.70 1.83 -6.74
CA ARG A 155 1.32 0.86 -5.72
C ARG A 155 2.49 0.55 -4.83
N PHE A 156 2.23 0.39 -3.55
CA PHE A 156 3.12 -0.34 -2.67
C PHE A 156 2.39 -1.49 -1.99
N SER A 157 3.15 -2.51 -1.60
CA SER A 157 2.61 -3.61 -0.81
C SER A 157 3.48 -3.89 0.40
N LEU A 158 2.84 -4.24 1.50
CA LEU A 158 3.45 -4.69 2.74
C LEU A 158 3.13 -6.17 2.88
N ILE A 159 4.16 -7.00 2.95
CA ILE A 159 4.01 -8.44 3.08
C ILE A 159 4.57 -8.83 4.43
N HIS A 160 3.65 -9.07 5.36
CA HIS A 160 3.98 -9.59 6.68
C HIS A 160 4.30 -11.06 6.52
N ALA A 161 5.53 -11.42 6.91
CA ALA A 161 6.03 -12.76 6.74
C ALA A 161 6.70 -13.25 8.03
N LYS A 162 6.28 -14.43 8.47
CA LYS A 162 6.77 -15.11 9.66
C LYS A 162 7.83 -16.12 9.29
N LEU A 163 8.81 -16.29 10.18
CA LEU A 163 9.81 -17.34 10.00
C LEU A 163 9.13 -18.71 10.05
N ASN A 164 9.35 -19.55 9.03
CA ASN A 164 8.81 -20.90 8.98
C ASN A 164 9.39 -21.78 10.11
N ASP A 165 8.72 -22.89 10.42
CA ASP A 165 9.12 -23.83 11.48
C ASP A 165 10.53 -24.39 11.30
N ASP A 166 10.96 -24.59 10.05
CA ASP A 166 12.30 -25.04 9.69
C ASP A 166 13.38 -23.95 9.79
N LYS A 167 12.97 -22.69 10.03
CA LYS A 167 13.83 -21.49 10.11
C LYS A 167 14.67 -21.21 8.87
N THR A 168 14.29 -21.76 7.72
CA THR A 168 15.03 -21.60 6.47
C THR A 168 14.42 -20.55 5.53
N SER A 169 13.17 -20.16 5.77
CA SER A 169 12.43 -19.21 4.93
C SER A 169 11.39 -18.44 5.74
N TYR A 170 10.91 -17.35 5.16
CA TYR A 170 9.75 -16.61 5.67
C TYR A 170 8.52 -16.96 4.84
N ILE A 171 7.35 -17.07 5.47
CA ILE A 171 6.08 -17.34 4.80
C ILE A 171 5.15 -16.17 5.06
N SER A 172 4.55 -15.61 4.01
CA SER A 172 3.58 -14.53 4.16
C SER A 172 2.29 -15.01 4.79
N ASP A 173 1.80 -14.29 5.79
CA ASP A 173 0.52 -14.56 6.45
C ASP A 173 -0.46 -13.39 6.31
N GLU A 174 0.03 -12.20 5.99
CA GLU A 174 -0.77 -11.02 5.69
C GLU A 174 -0.11 -10.18 4.59
N VAL A 175 -0.94 -9.68 3.68
CA VAL A 175 -0.54 -8.81 2.58
C VAL A 175 -1.46 -7.60 2.55
N ILE A 176 -0.88 -6.41 2.57
CA ILE A 176 -1.57 -5.14 2.43
C ILE A 176 -1.11 -4.52 1.11
N VAL A 177 -2.04 -4.20 0.22
CA VAL A 177 -1.80 -3.58 -1.09
C VAL A 177 -2.45 -2.20 -1.10
N ILE A 178 -1.66 -1.17 -1.39
CA ILE A 178 -2.11 0.22 -1.32
C ILE A 178 -1.81 0.93 -2.63
N ASP A 179 -2.85 1.49 -3.26
CA ASP A 179 -2.73 2.33 -4.44
C ASP A 179 -2.74 3.81 -4.04
N VAL A 180 -1.78 4.56 -4.57
CA VAL A 180 -1.55 5.97 -4.24
C VAL A 180 -1.59 6.80 -5.51
N LEU A 181 -2.35 7.89 -5.47
CA LEU A 181 -2.36 8.88 -6.53
C LEU A 181 -1.07 9.72 -6.50
N THR A 182 -0.11 9.42 -7.37
CA THR A 182 1.20 10.09 -7.41
C THR A 182 1.32 11.15 -8.50
N SER A 183 0.33 11.24 -9.38
CA SER A 183 0.20 12.31 -10.38
C SER A 183 -1.28 12.62 -10.62
N THR A 184 -1.62 13.90 -10.56
CA THR A 184 -2.99 14.40 -10.74
C THR A 184 -2.95 15.90 -11.05
N THR A 185 -4.00 16.43 -11.66
CA THR A 185 -4.18 17.88 -11.85
C THR A 185 -4.85 18.54 -10.64
N ASP A 186 -5.46 17.76 -9.75
CA ASP A 186 -6.04 18.25 -8.49
C ASP A 186 -5.04 18.02 -7.34
N ASP A 187 -4.33 19.08 -6.95
CA ASP A 187 -3.34 19.06 -5.86
C ASP A 187 -3.94 18.57 -4.53
N LYS A 188 -5.26 18.70 -4.32
CA LYS A 188 -5.94 18.18 -3.12
C LYS A 188 -5.82 16.66 -3.02
N LEU A 189 -5.82 15.97 -4.17
CA LEU A 189 -5.82 14.51 -4.26
C LEU A 189 -4.40 13.94 -4.39
N LEU A 190 -3.38 14.77 -4.62
CA LEU A 190 -2.00 14.27 -4.72
C LEU A 190 -1.60 13.57 -3.41
N GLY A 191 -1.12 12.33 -3.53
CA GLY A 191 -0.72 11.47 -2.43
C GLY A 191 -1.89 10.81 -1.70
N THR A 192 -3.14 10.93 -2.15
CA THR A 192 -4.25 10.19 -1.55
C THR A 192 -4.12 8.70 -1.82
N VAL A 193 -4.43 7.90 -0.80
CA VAL A 193 -4.64 6.47 -0.97
C VAL A 193 -6.01 6.28 -1.61
N THR A 194 -6.06 5.72 -2.81
CA THR A 194 -7.31 5.49 -3.54
C THR A 194 -7.94 4.16 -3.17
N SER A 195 -7.10 3.17 -2.89
CA SER A 195 -7.55 1.86 -2.43
C SER A 195 -6.56 1.25 -1.46
N THR A 196 -7.07 0.45 -0.53
CA THR A 196 -6.29 -0.47 0.30
C THR A 196 -6.98 -1.82 0.25
N THR A 197 -6.20 -2.88 0.07
CA THR A 197 -6.69 -4.25 0.09
C THR A 197 -5.81 -5.05 1.03
N THR A 198 -6.40 -5.64 2.04
CA THR A 198 -5.73 -6.51 3.00
C THR A 198 -6.19 -7.94 2.77
N SER A 199 -5.25 -8.87 2.78
CA SER A 199 -5.52 -10.31 2.66
C SER A 199 -4.71 -11.05 3.71
N LYS A 200 -5.37 -11.88 4.50
CA LYS A 200 -4.77 -12.57 5.64
C LYS A 200 -5.22 -14.02 5.71
N VAL A 201 -4.31 -14.90 6.11
CA VAL A 201 -4.61 -16.33 6.29
C VAL A 201 -5.31 -16.58 7.62
N CYS A 202 -6.44 -17.26 7.57
CA CYS A 202 -7.24 -17.68 8.71
C CYS A 202 -6.80 -19.08 9.20
N GLY A 203 -6.13 -19.11 10.36
CA GLY A 203 -5.84 -20.34 11.11
C GLY A 203 -5.25 -21.48 10.26
N GLU A 204 -5.49 -22.73 10.69
CA GLU A 204 -4.98 -23.93 10.01
C GLU A 204 -5.73 -24.26 8.70
N ASN A 205 -6.97 -23.78 8.56
CA ASN A 205 -7.85 -24.10 7.43
C ASN A 205 -7.48 -23.36 6.13
N LYS A 206 -6.52 -22.42 6.18
CA LYS A 206 -6.04 -21.64 5.04
C LYS A 206 -7.16 -20.92 4.26
N THR A 207 -8.28 -20.61 4.92
CA THR A 207 -9.24 -19.64 4.35
C THR A 207 -8.60 -18.25 4.41
N ASN A 208 -8.99 -17.36 3.51
CA ASN A 208 -8.46 -16.00 3.49
C ASN A 208 -9.53 -15.03 3.97
N GLU A 209 -9.19 -14.23 4.98
CA GLU A 209 -9.89 -13.00 5.30
C GLU A 209 -9.40 -11.92 4.34
N THR A 210 -10.32 -11.17 3.75
CA THR A 210 -9.99 -10.05 2.86
C THR A 210 -10.78 -8.83 3.25
N SER A 211 -10.13 -7.67 3.33
CA SER A 211 -10.82 -6.39 3.43
C SER A 211 -10.36 -5.46 2.32
N PHE A 212 -11.24 -4.56 1.93
CA PHE A 212 -10.94 -3.50 0.98
C PHE A 212 -11.50 -2.17 1.45
N GLN A 213 -10.79 -1.11 1.13
CA GLN A 213 -11.17 0.26 1.40
C GLN A 213 -10.94 1.08 0.13
N PHE A 214 -11.90 1.94 -0.23
CA PHE A 214 -11.76 2.92 -1.30
C PHE A 214 -12.03 4.32 -0.78
N LEU A 215 -11.21 5.30 -1.18
CA LEU A 215 -11.52 6.72 -0.95
C LEU A 215 -12.30 7.24 -2.14
N ASP A 216 -13.62 7.36 -1.98
CA ASP A 216 -14.51 7.71 -3.10
C ASP A 216 -14.48 9.20 -3.41
N SER A 217 -14.46 10.04 -2.37
CA SER A 217 -14.46 11.50 -2.54
C SER A 217 -14.03 12.25 -1.28
N ILE A 218 -13.59 13.49 -1.49
CA ILE A 218 -13.40 14.51 -0.45
C ILE A 218 -14.23 15.72 -0.85
N LEU A 219 -15.21 16.10 -0.02
CA LEU A 219 -16.18 17.17 -0.23
C LEU A 219 -15.92 18.38 0.67
#